data_AF-A0A158Q632-F1
#
_entry.id   AF-A0A158Q632-F1
#
_cell.length_a   1.000
_cell.length_b   1.000
_cell.length_c   1.000
_cell.angle_alpha   90.00
_cell.angle_beta   90.00
_cell.angle_gamma   90.00
#
_symmetry.space_group_name_H-M   'P 1'
#
loop_
_entity.id
_entity.type
_entity.pdbx_description
1 polymer ?
#
loop_
_entity_poly.entity_id
_entity_poly.type
_entity_poly.pdbx_seq_one_letter_code
_entity_poly.pdbx_strand_id
1 'polypeptide(L)'
;MLMTQFKQRLYLNFRRFNGQNSSKRERICEEDLVHKNMDRVEAERCLLNHEIGAFLIRRRDNDNLALSIRAVNGNLHIKLEFRNNRWVLGEGPSFNNILTIVNYYRTHELPVRGAERMILRTPILVSTVDSNMYA
;
A
#
# COMPACT_ATOMS: atom_id res chain seq x y z
N MET A 1 -21.74 -11.92 12.27
CA MET A 1 -20.30 -12.27 12.16
C MET A 1 -19.51 -11.32 13.06
N LEU A 2 -18.96 -11.81 14.18
CA LEU A 2 -18.18 -11.00 15.12
C LEU A 2 -16.92 -10.48 14.41
N MET A 3 -16.78 -9.15 14.29
CA MET A 3 -15.52 -8.56 13.86
C MET A 3 -14.49 -8.76 14.96
N THR A 4 -13.27 -9.16 14.60
CA THR A 4 -12.17 -9.24 15.56
C THR A 4 -11.84 -7.84 16.11
N GLN A 5 -11.32 -7.73 17.33
CA GLN A 5 -10.97 -6.44 17.93
C GLN A 5 -10.00 -5.63 17.04
N PHE A 6 -9.05 -6.31 16.40
CA PHE A 6 -8.14 -5.69 15.42
C PHE A 6 -8.90 -5.07 14.24
N LYS A 7 -9.86 -5.81 13.67
CA LYS A 7 -10.69 -5.34 12.56
C LYS A 7 -11.56 -4.14 13.00
N GLN A 8 -12.16 -4.21 14.19
CA GLN A 8 -12.95 -3.10 14.75
C GLN A 8 -12.10 -1.83 14.92
N ARG A 9 -10.89 -1.94 15.49
CA ARG A 9 -9.97 -0.81 15.66
C ARG A 9 -9.60 -0.18 14.31
N LEU A 10 -9.31 -0.98 13.29
CA LEU A 10 -9.04 -0.51 11.93
C LEU A 10 -10.21 0.32 11.38
N TYR A 11 -11.45 -0.18 11.48
CA TYR A 11 -12.61 0.55 10.97
C TYR A 11 -12.88 1.86 11.71
N LEU A 12 -12.68 1.89 13.03
CA LEU A 12 -12.85 3.12 13.81
C LEU A 12 -11.83 4.19 13.41
N ASN A 13 -10.56 3.83 13.26
CA ASN A 13 -9.53 4.74 12.78
C ASN A 13 -9.84 5.26 11.37
N PHE A 14 -10.29 4.37 10.48
CA PHE A 14 -10.67 4.74 9.12
C PHE A 14 -11.84 5.73 9.06
N ARG A 15 -12.88 5.53 9.88
CA ARG A 15 -14.00 6.47 9.97
C ARG A 15 -13.54 7.89 10.36
N ARG A 16 -12.57 8.00 11.27
CA ARG A 16 -11.99 9.29 11.68
C ARG A 16 -11.21 9.95 10.54
N PHE A 17 -10.43 9.18 9.79
CA PHE A 17 -9.67 9.69 8.65
C PHE A 17 -10.56 10.21 7.52
N ASN A 18 -11.62 9.48 7.16
CA ASN A 18 -12.54 9.92 6.11
C ASN A 18 -13.21 11.26 6.43
N GLY A 19 -13.40 11.59 7.71
CA GLY A 19 -13.92 12.90 8.12
C GLY A 19 -12.93 14.07 8.00
N GLN A 20 -11.64 13.78 7.80
CA GLN A 20 -10.56 14.79 7.73
C GLN A 20 -10.01 15.00 6.31
N ASN A 21 -10.49 14.24 5.32
CA ASN A 21 -9.90 14.21 3.98
C ASN A 21 -10.31 15.45 3.17
N SER A 22 -9.71 16.57 3.52
CA SER A 22 -9.75 17.84 2.80
C SER A 22 -8.46 18.58 3.11
N SER A 23 -7.36 18.31 2.40
CA SER A 23 -6.27 19.27 2.16
C SER A 23 -5.01 18.65 1.55
N LYS A 24 -4.71 19.07 0.31
CA LYS A 24 -3.49 19.82 -0.04
C LYS A 24 -2.18 19.26 0.55
N ARG A 25 -1.46 18.35 -0.15
CA ARG A 25 0.02 18.40 -0.16
C ARG A 25 0.88 17.55 -1.10
N GLU A 26 0.39 16.69 -1.98
CA GLU A 26 1.29 16.02 -2.94
C GLU A 26 0.65 15.92 -4.32
N ARG A 27 1.34 16.40 -5.36
CA ARG A 27 0.96 16.22 -6.77
C ARG A 27 1.42 14.85 -7.27
N ILE A 28 1.32 13.82 -6.43
CA ILE A 28 1.59 12.45 -6.86
C ILE A 28 0.30 11.93 -7.47
N CYS A 29 0.35 11.62 -8.76
CA CYS A 29 -0.74 10.97 -9.47
C CYS A 29 -0.68 9.46 -9.21
N GLU A 30 -1.80 8.76 -9.41
CA GLU A 30 -1.84 7.30 -9.26
C GLU A 30 -0.84 6.60 -10.19
N GLU A 31 -0.62 7.17 -11.38
CA GLU A 31 0.34 6.68 -12.37
C GLU A 31 1.80 6.75 -11.90
N ASP A 32 2.14 7.69 -11.01
CA ASP A 32 3.49 7.81 -10.46
C ASP A 32 3.79 6.70 -9.44
N LEU A 33 2.75 6.10 -8.85
CA LEU A 33 2.88 5.09 -7.79
C LEU A 33 2.78 3.66 -8.30
N VAL A 34 2.10 3.43 -9.42
CA VAL A 34 1.72 2.09 -9.89
C VAL A 34 2.67 1.60 -10.99
N HIS A 35 3.58 0.70 -10.63
CA HIS A 35 4.48 0.00 -11.53
C HIS A 35 3.72 -1.07 -12.33
N LYS A 36 3.53 -0.86 -13.63
CA LYS A 36 2.71 -1.73 -14.49
C LYS A 36 3.38 -3.06 -14.84
N ASN A 37 4.70 -3.07 -14.97
CA ASN A 37 5.48 -4.22 -15.44
C ASN A 37 6.46 -4.72 -14.38
N MET A 38 6.08 -4.66 -13.10
CA MET A 38 6.93 -5.11 -12.01
C MET A 38 6.35 -6.34 -11.32
N ASP A 39 7.08 -7.44 -11.36
CA ASP A 39 6.71 -8.67 -10.69
C ASP A 39 7.05 -8.62 -9.19
N ARG A 40 6.86 -9.75 -8.50
CA ARG A 40 7.18 -9.82 -7.07
C ARG A 40 8.68 -9.77 -6.81
N VAL A 41 9.48 -10.48 -7.59
CA VAL A 41 10.92 -10.66 -7.38
C VAL A 41 11.66 -9.35 -7.66
N GLU A 42 11.29 -8.64 -8.72
CA GLU A 42 11.80 -7.31 -9.06
C GLU A 42 11.50 -6.30 -7.95
N ALA A 43 10.27 -6.31 -7.43
CA ALA A 43 9.90 -5.47 -6.30
C ALA A 43 10.76 -5.79 -5.06
N GLU A 44 11.00 -7.07 -4.77
CA GLU A 44 11.85 -7.48 -3.65
C GLU A 44 13.32 -7.02 -3.83
N ARG A 45 13.87 -7.08 -5.06
CA ARG A 45 15.20 -6.56 -5.39
C ARG A 45 15.28 -5.03 -5.22
N CYS A 46 14.29 -4.31 -5.75
CA CYS A 46 14.20 -2.86 -5.64
C CYS A 46 14.17 -2.41 -4.17
N LEU A 47 13.40 -3.09 -3.33
CA LEU A 47 13.24 -2.75 -1.91
C LEU A 47 14.45 -3.09 -1.04
N LEU A 48 15.36 -3.96 -1.49
CA LEU A 48 16.45 -4.50 -0.68
C LEU A 48 17.34 -3.42 -0.02
N ASN A 49 17.66 -2.37 -0.78
CA ASN A 49 18.57 -1.29 -0.37
C ASN A 49 17.86 -0.06 0.20
N HIS A 50 16.55 -0.14 0.42
CA HIS A 50 15.75 0.95 0.98
C HIS A 50 15.49 0.74 2.48
N GLU A 51 15.11 1.82 3.17
CA GLU A 51 14.76 1.80 4.57
C GLU A 51 13.45 1.04 4.85
N ILE A 52 13.31 0.55 6.09
CA ILE A 52 12.06 -0.10 6.55
C ILE A 52 10.88 0.86 6.40
N GLY A 53 9.81 0.37 5.78
CA GLY A 53 8.63 1.17 5.45
C GLY A 53 8.68 1.83 4.07
N ALA A 54 9.79 1.72 3.31
CA ALA A 54 9.79 2.01 1.89
C ALA A 54 8.85 1.06 1.14
N PHE A 55 8.13 1.56 0.15
CA PHE A 55 7.07 0.79 -0.52
C PHE A 55 6.87 1.18 -1.97
N LEU A 56 6.30 0.26 -2.74
CA LEU A 56 5.82 0.49 -4.10
C LEU A 56 4.49 -0.26 -4.32
N ILE A 57 3.74 0.19 -5.33
CA ILE A 57 2.53 -0.50 -5.76
C ILE A 57 2.77 -1.06 -7.15
N ARG A 58 2.50 -2.35 -7.33
CA ARG A 58 2.69 -3.04 -8.60
C ARG A 58 1.39 -3.60 -9.13
N ARG A 59 1.24 -3.58 -10.46
CA ARG A 59 0.14 -4.25 -11.16
C ARG A 59 0.39 -5.76 -11.18
N ARG A 60 -0.69 -6.53 -11.13
CA ARG A 60 -0.67 -7.98 -11.32
C ARG A 60 -1.44 -8.34 -12.57
N ASP A 61 -1.22 -9.55 -13.08
CA ASP A 61 -1.79 -10.04 -14.33
C ASP A 61 -3.33 -10.02 -14.37
N ASN A 62 -3.98 -10.12 -13.21
CA ASN A 62 -5.44 -10.12 -13.08
C ASN A 62 -6.03 -8.73 -12.77
N ASP A 63 -5.41 -7.65 -13.27
CA ASP A 63 -5.73 -6.23 -13.04
C ASP A 63 -5.75 -5.75 -11.57
N ASN A 64 -5.57 -6.67 -10.62
CA ASN A 64 -5.40 -6.35 -9.21
C ASN A 64 -4.02 -5.75 -8.96
N LEU A 65 -3.90 -5.00 -7.87
CA LEU A 65 -2.62 -4.45 -7.45
C LEU A 65 -2.05 -5.25 -6.28
N ALA A 66 -0.77 -5.04 -6.01
CA ALA A 66 -0.13 -5.45 -4.77
C ALA A 66 0.70 -4.30 -4.23
N LEU A 67 0.59 -4.07 -2.93
CA LEU A 67 1.46 -3.20 -2.17
C LEU A 67 2.65 -4.03 -1.67
N SER A 68 3.85 -3.69 -2.09
CA SER A 68 5.10 -4.33 -1.64
C SER A 68 5.86 -3.35 -0.75
N ILE A 69 6.28 -3.79 0.44
CA ILE A 69 6.88 -2.92 1.46
C ILE A 69 8.11 -3.58 2.05
N ARG A 70 9.18 -2.79 2.22
CA ARG A 70 10.38 -3.18 2.94
C ARG A 70 10.07 -3.35 4.44
N ALA A 71 10.22 -4.56 4.95
CA ALA A 71 10.05 -4.88 6.37
C ALA A 71 11.40 -5.25 7.01
N VAL A 72 11.45 -5.37 8.34
CA VAL A 72 12.68 -5.76 9.07
C VAL A 72 13.25 -7.09 8.56
N ASN A 73 12.38 -8.09 8.37
CA ASN A 73 12.74 -9.44 7.95
C ASN A 73 12.30 -9.74 6.50
N GLY A 74 12.72 -8.89 5.55
CA GLY A 74 12.43 -9.08 4.12
C GLY A 74 11.38 -8.11 3.59
N ASN A 75 10.35 -8.63 2.93
CA ASN A 75 9.34 -7.82 2.26
C ASN A 75 7.93 -8.29 2.61
N LEU A 76 7.04 -7.34 2.89
CA LEU A 76 5.61 -7.58 3.11
C LEU A 76 4.85 -7.26 1.84
N HIS A 77 4.00 -8.18 1.39
CA HIS A 77 3.17 -7.98 0.20
C HIS A 77 1.69 -8.13 0.56
N ILE A 78 0.89 -7.09 0.28
CA ILE A 78 -0.53 -7.05 0.60
C ILE A 78 -1.31 -6.86 -0.69
N LYS A 79 -2.34 -7.68 -0.89
CA LYS A 79 -3.21 -7.60 -2.07
C LYS A 79 -4.04 -6.31 -2.01
N LEU A 80 -4.17 -5.64 -3.16
CA LEU A 80 -5.06 -4.52 -3.39
C LEU A 80 -6.12 -4.95 -4.40
N GLU A 81 -7.37 -5.03 -3.97
CA GLU A 81 -8.48 -5.53 -4.77
C GLU A 81 -9.50 -4.44 -5.04
N PHE A 82 -9.97 -4.37 -6.27
CA PHE A 82 -11.07 -3.49 -6.63
C PHE A 82 -12.41 -4.24 -6.50
N ARG A 83 -13.23 -3.83 -5.54
CA ARG A 83 -14.53 -4.46 -5.24
C ARG A 83 -15.57 -3.36 -4.98
N ASN A 84 -16.76 -3.49 -5.57
CA ASN A 84 -17.86 -2.54 -5.39
C ASN A 84 -17.44 -1.08 -5.63
N ASN A 85 -16.68 -0.85 -6.71
CA ASN A 85 -16.14 0.47 -7.11
C ASN A 85 -15.21 1.12 -6.07
N ARG A 86 -14.55 0.31 -5.22
CA ARG A 86 -13.65 0.76 -4.16
C ARG A 86 -12.45 -0.15 -4.07
N TRP A 87 -11.33 0.40 -3.63
CA TRP A 87 -10.10 -0.36 -3.39
C TRP A 87 -10.03 -0.88 -1.97
N VAL A 88 -9.68 -2.15 -1.79
CA VAL A 88 -9.50 -2.79 -0.49
C VAL A 88 -8.06 -3.26 -0.36
N LEU A 89 -7.37 -2.84 0.70
CA LEU A 89 -6.05 -3.34 1.05
C LEU A 89 -6.18 -4.53 2.00
N GLY A 90 -5.88 -5.74 1.52
CA GLY A 90 -6.04 -6.98 2.26
C GLY A 90 -7.49 -7.17 2.72
N GLU A 91 -7.68 -7.31 4.02
CA GLU A 91 -9.00 -7.43 4.67
C GLU A 91 -9.44 -6.14 5.40
N GLY A 92 -8.78 -5.03 5.05
CA GLY A 92 -8.96 -3.72 5.69
C GLY A 92 -10.19 -2.93 5.22
N PRO A 93 -10.27 -1.64 5.59
CA PRO A 93 -11.27 -0.72 5.04
C PRO A 93 -11.13 -0.54 3.52
N SER A 94 -12.22 -0.05 2.91
CA SER A 94 -12.28 0.24 1.47
C SER A 94 -12.16 1.73 1.18
N PHE A 95 -11.42 2.10 0.14
CA PHE A 95 -11.03 3.46 -0.23
C PHE A 95 -11.51 3.82 -1.63
N ASN A 96 -11.64 5.12 -1.92
CA ASN A 96 -12.10 5.59 -3.24
C ASN A 96 -11.03 5.43 -4.32
N ASN A 97 -9.76 5.64 -3.97
CA ASN A 97 -8.62 5.59 -4.90
C ASN A 97 -7.34 5.19 -4.16
N ILE A 98 -6.30 4.87 -4.92
CA ILE A 98 -5.02 4.39 -4.39
C ILE A 98 -4.31 5.45 -3.55
N LEU A 99 -4.34 6.71 -3.96
CA LEU A 99 -3.70 7.80 -3.20
C LEU A 99 -4.29 7.92 -1.78
N THR A 100 -5.59 7.71 -1.63
CA THR A 100 -6.26 7.74 -0.31
C THR A 100 -5.79 6.57 0.57
N ILE A 101 -5.54 5.39 -0.01
CA ILE A 101 -4.96 4.24 0.71
C ILE A 101 -3.59 4.62 1.24
N VAL A 102 -2.73 5.16 0.37
CA VAL A 102 -1.37 5.56 0.73
C VAL A 102 -1.42 6.59 1.86
N ASN A 103 -2.16 7.69 1.70
CA ASN A 103 -2.27 8.74 2.70
C ASN A 103 -2.77 8.23 4.06
N TYR A 104 -3.74 7.30 4.05
CA TYR A 104 -4.22 6.68 5.28
C TYR A 104 -3.13 5.88 5.99
N TYR A 105 -2.49 4.93 5.30
CA TYR A 105 -1.50 4.04 5.90
C TYR A 105 -0.13 4.68 6.13
N ARG A 106 0.08 5.94 5.71
CA ARG A 106 1.21 6.76 6.18
C ARG A 106 1.13 7.12 7.67
N THR A 107 -0.06 7.08 8.25
CA THR A 107 -0.30 7.44 9.66
C THR A 107 -1.02 6.35 10.47
N HIS A 108 -1.36 5.23 9.82
CA HIS A 108 -2.10 4.12 10.43
C HIS A 108 -1.41 2.79 10.13
N GLU A 109 -1.40 1.89 11.11
CA GLU A 109 -0.82 0.55 10.99
C GLU A 109 -1.51 -0.26 9.88
N LEU A 110 -0.72 -0.96 9.08
CA LEU A 110 -1.21 -1.86 8.03
C LEU A 110 -2.05 -3.02 8.61
N PRO A 111 -3.06 -3.52 7.89
CA PRO A 111 -4.01 -4.51 8.40
C PRO A 111 -3.45 -5.95 8.35
N VAL A 112 -2.22 -6.16 8.83
CA VAL A 112 -1.54 -7.46 8.77
C VAL A 112 -1.47 -8.07 10.17
N ARG A 113 -1.99 -9.29 10.31
CA ARG A 113 -1.95 -10.04 11.57
C ARG A 113 -0.63 -10.76 11.72
N GLY A 114 -0.08 -10.75 12.94
CA GLY A 114 1.14 -11.49 13.28
C GLY A 114 2.43 -10.94 12.65
N ALA A 115 2.35 -9.83 11.91
CA ALA A 115 3.51 -9.09 11.45
C ALA A 115 3.80 -7.92 12.39
N GLU A 116 5.02 -7.42 12.34
CA GLU A 116 5.40 -6.18 13.02
C GLU A 116 4.50 -5.02 12.59
N ARG A 117 4.20 -4.13 13.54
CA ARG A 117 3.43 -2.92 13.29
C ARG A 117 4.19 -2.03 12.31
N MET A 118 3.59 -1.74 11.18
CA MET A 118 4.25 -0.98 10.13
C MET A 118 3.30 0.03 9.50
N ILE A 119 3.87 1.15 9.09
CA ILE A 119 3.22 2.22 8.33
C ILE A 119 3.99 2.43 7.02
N LEU A 120 3.36 3.09 6.06
CA LEU A 120 3.99 3.49 4.81
C LEU A 120 4.85 4.73 5.04
N ARG A 121 6.15 4.69 4.71
CA ARG A 121 7.07 5.80 4.95
C ARG A 121 7.49 6.49 3.65
N THR A 122 8.13 5.74 2.76
CA THR A 122 8.77 6.33 1.57
C THR A 122 8.23 5.66 0.31
N PRO A 123 7.46 6.36 -0.54
CA PRO A 123 7.05 5.82 -1.83
C PRO A 123 8.25 5.72 -2.77
N ILE A 124 8.42 4.57 -3.40
CA ILE A 124 9.27 4.40 -4.58
C ILE A 124 8.37 4.60 -5.79
N LEU A 125 8.66 5.63 -6.58
CA LEU A 125 7.84 6.03 -7.73
C LEU A 125 8.31 5.33 -9.00
N VAL A 126 7.42 5.21 -9.99
CA VAL A 126 7.71 4.61 -11.30
C VAL A 126 8.94 5.26 -11.95
N SER A 127 9.04 6.58 -11.88
CA SER A 127 10.15 7.36 -12.46
C SER A 127 11.49 7.22 -11.71
N THR A 128 11.50 6.64 -10.50
CA THR A 128 12.71 6.49 -9.68
C THR A 128 13.37 5.13 -9.80
N VAL A 129 12.70 4.17 -10.45
CA VAL A 129 13.21 2.81 -10.63
C VAL A 129 13.98 2.74 -11.95
N ASP A 130 15.25 2.32 -11.88
CA ASP A 130 16.08 2.05 -13.05
C ASP A 130 15.40 1.01 -13.96
N SER A 131 15.34 1.30 -15.26
CA SER A 131 14.82 0.40 -16.29
C SER A 131 15.42 -1.00 -16.21
N ASN A 132 16.67 -1.14 -15.77
CA ASN A 132 17.35 -2.44 -15.59
C ASN A 132 16.75 -3.32 -14.47
N MET A 133 15.89 -2.76 -13.61
CA MET A 133 15.17 -3.50 -12.57
C MET A 133 13.92 -4.22 -13.08
N TYR A 134 13.44 -3.85 -14.27
CA TYR A 134 12.45 -4.61 -15.02
C TYR A 134 13.23 -5.57 -15.91
N ALA A 135 13.23 -6.86 -15.57
CA ALA A 135 13.95 -7.90 -16.30
C ALA A 135 13.23 -8.28 -17.61
#